data_AF-A0A3B9YWQ1-F1
#
_entry.id   AF-A0A3B9YWQ1-F1
#
_cell.length_a   1.000
_cell.length_b   1.000
_cell.length_c   1.000
_cell.angle_alpha   90.00
_cell.angle_beta   90.00
_cell.angle_gamma   90.00
#
_symmetry.space_group_name_H-M   'P 1'
#
loop_
_entity.id
_entity.type
_entity.pdbx_description
1 polymer ?
#
loop_
_entity_poly.entity_id
_entity_poly.type
_entity_poly.pdbx_seq_one_letter_code
_entity_poly.pdbx_strand_id
1 'polypeptide(L)' 'MQTKNSQSQEPQQPSIADPARLKRIKYRAWHRGFKEADLLLGPFADAQCDAMSDEALSAFEALLAVPDQELYDWALGLV' A
#
# COMPACT_ATOMS: atom_id res chain seq x y z
N MET A 1 5.62 -18.58 -38.09
CA MET A 1 6.23 -17.71 -37.07
C MET A 1 5.27 -17.63 -35.90
N GLN A 2 5.68 -18.09 -34.72
CA GLN A 2 4.87 -18.11 -33.51
C GLN A 2 5.26 -16.88 -32.68
N THR A 3 4.35 -15.95 -32.45
CA THR A 3 4.50 -14.92 -31.40
C THR A 3 3.53 -15.27 -30.28
N LYS A 4 4.00 -16.13 -29.39
CA LYS A 4 3.37 -16.39 -28.10
C LYS A 4 3.57 -15.15 -27.24
N ASN A 5 2.62 -14.21 -27.24
CA ASN A 5 2.55 -13.24 -26.16
C ASN A 5 1.50 -13.72 -25.16
N SER A 6 1.90 -14.77 -24.44
CA SER A 6 1.25 -15.21 -23.21
C SER A 6 1.58 -14.20 -22.12
N GLN A 7 0.76 -13.18 -21.96
CA GLN A 7 0.58 -12.54 -20.67
C GLN A 7 -0.81 -12.93 -20.18
N SER A 8 -0.93 -14.20 -19.81
CA SER A 8 -1.95 -14.63 -18.87
C SER A 8 -1.62 -13.94 -17.54
N GLN A 9 -2.29 -12.83 -17.24
CA GLN A 9 -2.43 -12.41 -15.86
C GLN A 9 -3.37 -13.42 -15.22
N GLU A 10 -2.80 -14.51 -14.69
CA GLU A 10 -3.49 -15.40 -13.79
C GLU A 10 -4.01 -14.58 -12.60
N PRO A 11 -5.24 -14.82 -12.13
CA PRO A 11 -5.78 -14.11 -10.99
C PRO A 11 -4.91 -14.41 -9.77
N GLN A 12 -4.13 -13.43 -9.32
CA GLN A 12 -3.46 -13.47 -8.02
C GLN A 12 -4.52 -13.70 -6.96
N GLN A 13 -4.64 -14.96 -6.53
CA GLN A 13 -5.47 -15.37 -5.43
C GLN A 13 -5.07 -14.53 -4.20
N PRO A 14 -6.03 -14.10 -3.37
CA PRO A 14 -5.72 -13.41 -2.14
C PRO A 14 -4.93 -14.37 -1.25
N SER A 15 -3.60 -14.29 -1.32
CA SER A 15 -2.70 -14.78 -0.30
C SER A 15 -3.13 -14.07 0.97
N ILE A 16 -3.71 -14.82 1.91
CA ILE A 16 -4.13 -14.28 3.20
C ILE A 16 -2.87 -13.74 3.86
N ALA A 17 -2.74 -12.41 3.88
CA ALA A 17 -1.56 -11.76 4.39
C ALA A 17 -1.35 -12.10 5.87
N ASP A 18 -0.10 -12.28 6.28
CA ASP A 18 0.25 -12.55 7.68
C ASP A 18 -0.36 -11.46 8.59
N PRO A 19 -1.21 -11.83 9.57
CA PRO A 19 -1.80 -10.88 10.51
C PRO A 19 -0.76 -9.99 11.22
N ALA A 20 0.45 -10.48 11.46
CA ALA A 20 1.52 -9.68 12.04
C ALA A 20 2.03 -8.61 11.07
N ARG A 21 2.11 -8.91 9.77
CA ARG A 21 2.46 -7.93 8.71
C ARG A 21 1.40 -6.83 8.63
N LEU A 22 0.13 -7.21 8.55
CA LEU A 22 -0.99 -6.26 8.50
C LEU A 22 -0.99 -5.32 9.71
N LYS A 23 -0.75 -5.84 10.92
CA LYS A 23 -0.65 -5.03 12.12
C LYS A 23 0.50 -4.02 12.06
N ARG A 24 1.67 -4.41 11.54
CA ARG A 24 2.80 -3.49 11.36
C ARG A 24 2.48 -2.40 10.34
N ILE A 25 1.86 -2.76 9.22
CA ILE A 25 1.46 -1.81 8.17
C ILE A 25 0.47 -0.78 8.73
N LYS A 26 -0.62 -1.23 9.33
CA LYS A 26 -1.64 -0.35 9.92
C LYS A 26 -1.03 0.54 11.01
N TYR A 27 -0.17 -0.01 11.86
CA TYR A 27 0.54 0.78 12.85
C TYR A 27 1.38 1.90 12.21
N ARG A 28 2.18 1.59 11.20
CA ARG A 28 3.01 2.58 10.50
C ARG A 28 2.19 3.63 9.75
N ALA A 29 1.01 3.29 9.25
CA ALA A 29 0.10 4.23 8.60
C ALA A 29 -0.48 5.29 9.57
N TRP A 30 -0.62 4.93 10.85
CA TRP A 30 -1.17 5.80 11.91
C TRP A 30 -0.12 6.52 12.77
N HIS A 31 1.16 6.13 12.67
CA HIS A 31 2.22 6.62 13.55
C HIS A 31 3.37 7.23 12.75
N ARG A 32 3.05 8.17 11.85
CA ARG A 32 4.06 8.84 11.04
C ARG A 32 4.64 10.08 11.72
N GLY A 33 3.88 10.69 12.64
CA GLY A 33 4.28 11.91 13.35
C GLY A 33 3.84 13.18 12.64
N PHE A 34 3.20 13.05 11.48
CA PHE A 34 2.55 14.12 10.73
C PHE A 34 1.06 13.83 10.60
N LYS A 35 0.24 14.66 11.25
CA LYS A 35 -1.17 14.38 11.50
C LYS A 35 -1.97 14.25 10.21
N GLU A 36 -1.65 15.06 9.22
CA GLU A 36 -2.28 15.09 7.92
C GLU A 36 -2.02 13.80 7.14
N ALA A 37 -0.77 13.31 7.14
CA ALA A 37 -0.44 12.02 6.54
C ALA A 37 -1.11 10.85 7.28
N ASP A 38 -1.17 10.89 8.61
CA ASP A 38 -1.87 9.87 9.40
C ASP A 38 -3.38 9.83 9.06
N LEU A 39 -4.02 11.00 8.88
CA LEU A 39 -5.44 11.08 8.52
C LEU A 39 -5.73 10.67 7.08
N LEU A 40 -4.76 10.82 6.17
CA LEU A 40 -4.88 10.33 4.79
C LEU A 40 -4.69 8.81 4.72
N LEU A 41 -3.63 8.29 5.33
CA LEU A 41 -3.19 6.90 5.17
C LEU A 41 -3.81 5.94 6.17
N GLY A 42 -4.08 6.38 7.39
CA GLY A 42 -4.64 5.55 8.46
C GLY A 42 -6.00 4.93 8.07
N PRO A 43 -7.01 5.75 7.74
CA PRO A 43 -8.31 5.24 7.30
C PRO A 43 -8.25 4.36 6.05
N PHE A 44 -7.34 4.68 5.12
CA PHE A 44 -7.11 3.86 3.92
C PHE A 44 -6.55 2.48 4.30
N ALA A 45 -5.55 2.43 5.18
CA ALA A 45 -4.96 1.18 5.66
C ALA A 45 -5.99 0.31 6.40
N ASP A 46 -6.84 0.91 7.23
CA ASP A 46 -7.88 0.19 7.96
C ASP A 46 -8.94 -0.41 7.01
N ALA A 47 -9.29 0.32 5.95
CA ALA A 47 -10.32 -0.10 5.00
C ALA A 47 -9.82 -1.13 3.97
N GLN A 48 -8.56 -1.04 3.54
CA GLN A 48 -8.07 -1.77 2.37
C GLN A 48 -7.04 -2.85 2.68
N CYS A 49 -6.19 -2.72 3.71
CA CYS A 49 -5.08 -3.65 3.91
C CYS A 49 -5.52 -5.11 4.12
N ASP A 50 -6.70 -5.34 4.69
CA ASP A 50 -7.20 -6.71 4.94
C ASP A 50 -7.64 -7.44 3.64
N ALA A 51 -7.88 -6.69 2.56
CA ALA A 51 -8.33 -7.21 1.27
C ALA A 51 -7.26 -7.09 0.15
N MET A 52 -6.10 -6.50 0.45
CA MET A 52 -5.01 -6.31 -0.51
C MET A 52 -4.24 -7.62 -0.77
N SER A 53 -3.76 -7.78 -2.00
CA SER A 53 -2.80 -8.84 -2.34
C SER A 53 -1.43 -8.56 -1.72
N ASP A 54 -0.55 -9.56 -1.73
CA ASP A 54 0.79 -9.42 -1.17
C ASP A 54 1.63 -8.37 -1.93
N GLU A 55 1.43 -8.26 -3.24
CA GLU A 55 2.07 -7.26 -4.10
C GLU A 55 1.57 -5.85 -3.77
N ALA A 56 0.27 -5.69 -3.57
CA ALA A 56 -0.33 -4.41 -3.19
C ALA A 56 0.15 -3.98 -1.79
N LEU A 57 0.23 -4.90 -0.83
CA LEU A 57 0.80 -4.62 0.49
C LEU A 57 2.28 -4.23 0.41
N SER A 58 3.05 -4.87 -0.47
CA SER A 58 4.46 -4.54 -0.68
C SER A 58 4.62 -3.13 -1.28
N ALA A 59 3.77 -2.77 -2.23
CA ALA A 59 3.73 -1.42 -2.79
C ALA A 59 3.33 -0.38 -1.74
N PHE A 60 2.35 -0.70 -0.90
CA PHE A 60 1.93 0.18 0.19
C PHE A 60 3.01 0.33 1.26
N GLU A 61 3.74 -0.74 1.62
CA GLU A 61 4.91 -0.64 2.50
C GLU A 61 6.01 0.26 1.94
N ALA A 62 6.24 0.22 0.63
CA ALA A 62 7.17 1.13 -0.04
C ALA A 62 6.68 2.59 0.04
N LEU A 63 5.38 2.83 -0.17
CA LEU A 63 4.77 4.16 0.02
C LEU A 63 4.94 4.64 1.47
N LEU A 64 4.74 3.76 2.45
CA LEU A 64 4.92 4.11 3.86
C LEU A 64 6.37 4.45 4.24
N ALA A 65 7.36 4.11 3.41
CA ALA A 65 8.76 4.46 3.60
C ALA A 65 9.12 5.87 3.08
N VAL A 66 8.23 6.51 2.31
CA VAL A 66 8.42 7.88 1.81
C VAL A 66 8.32 8.89 2.97
N PRO A 67 9.10 9.98 3.00
CA PRO A 67 8.96 11.05 3.98
C PRO A 67 7.58 11.72 3.95
N ASP A 68 7.09 12.16 5.11
CA ASP A 68 5.75 12.74 5.26
C ASP A 68 5.49 13.96 4.38
N GLN A 69 6.49 14.84 4.26
CA GLN A 69 6.38 16.05 3.44
C GLN A 69 6.15 15.70 1.97
N GLU A 70 6.95 14.77 1.43
CA GLU A 70 6.85 14.36 0.03
C GLU A 70 5.54 13.64 -0.25
N LEU A 71 5.12 12.77 0.66
CA LEU A 71 3.83 12.08 0.55
C LEU A 71 2.65 13.07 0.56
N TYR A 72 2.75 14.11 1.38
CA TYR A 72 1.72 15.15 1.45
C TYR A 72 1.71 16.04 0.21
N ASP A 73 2.89 16.40 -0.34
CA ASP A 73 3.00 17.17 -1.57
C ASP A 73 2.35 16.42 -2.76
N TRP A 74 2.52 15.09 -2.83
CA TRP A 74 1.81 14.26 -3.82
C TRP A 74 0.30 14.26 -3.62
N ALA A 75 -0.16 14.17 -2.37
CA ALA A 75 -1.60 14.21 -2.05
C ALA A 75 -2.25 15.55 -2.44
N LEU A 76 -1.49 16.64 -2.38
CA LEU A 76 -1.92 17.97 -2.80
C LEU A 76 -1.71 18.25 -4.30
N GLY A 77 -1.04 17.35 -5.03
CA GLY A 77 -0.72 17.53 -6.46
C GLY A 77 0.29 18.65 -6.71
N LEU A 78 1.25 18.84 -5.80
CA LEU A 78 2.28 19.89 -5.88
C LEU A 78 3.53 19.46 -6.67
N VAL A 79 3.51 18.26 -7.27
CA VAL A 79 4.58 17.66 -8.07
C VAL A 79 4.06 17.27 -9.45
#